data_AF-A0A9E6AKS8-F1
#
_entry.id   AF-A0A9E6AKS8-F1
#
_cell.length_a   1.000
_cell.length_b   1.000
_cell.length_c   1.000
_cell.angle_alpha   90.00
_cell.angle_beta   90.00
_cell.angle_gamma   90.00
#
_symmetry.space_group_name_H-M   'P 1'
#
loop_
_entity.id
_entity.type
_entity.pdbx_description
1 polymer ?
#
loop_
_entity_poly.entity_id
_entity_poly.type
_entity_poly.pdbx_seq_one_letter_code
_entity_poly.pdbx_strand_id
1 'polypeptide(L)'
;MRTGVRITLIAAAIAALPACGPSFESLHESNVRFEHCHRLDFDPRVTNSHRSRCWNTWVGTYIYGQTSDRVQYAKRRLGELGRTDGTDSLLARVQHPLGSAGRKLLSPIDSHAPPPSVEPNAAAEVPSEEAQIDTGQSDTGDTEPNVPPGDASRAAEDLCSDRCQKQRTSCRTSCASADGACRACGKDYRGCMRRCFP
;
A
#
# COMPACT_ATOMS: atom_id res chain seq x y z
N MET A 1 -33.00 -47.43 28.30
CA MET A 1 -33.29 -47.27 26.84
C MET A 1 -33.33 -45.81 26.37
N ARG A 2 -33.83 -44.83 27.14
CA ARG A 2 -33.90 -43.41 26.71
C ARG A 2 -32.55 -42.67 26.59
N THR A 3 -31.49 -43.15 27.24
CA THR A 3 -30.15 -42.56 27.20
C THR A 3 -29.37 -42.88 25.92
N GLY A 4 -29.66 -44.01 25.27
CA GLY A 4 -28.97 -44.42 24.04
C GLY A 4 -29.28 -43.50 22.84
N VAL A 5 -30.54 -43.08 22.71
CA VAL A 5 -31.02 -42.24 21.58
C VAL A 5 -30.40 -40.84 21.60
N ARG A 6 -30.10 -40.29 22.78
CA ARG A 6 -29.48 -38.96 22.91
C ARG A 6 -28.01 -38.96 22.50
N ILE A 7 -27.29 -40.06 22.70
CA ILE A 7 -25.87 -40.18 22.32
C ILE A 7 -25.74 -40.32 20.80
N THR A 8 -26.67 -41.02 20.14
CA THR A 8 -26.66 -41.17 18.68
C THR A 8 -26.92 -39.85 17.94
N LEU A 9 -27.80 -38.99 18.47
CA LEU A 9 -28.10 -37.68 17.88
C LEU A 9 -26.95 -36.68 17.98
N ILE A 10 -26.13 -36.75 19.04
CA ILE A 10 -24.95 -35.88 19.19
C ILE A 10 -23.82 -36.32 18.24
N ALA A 11 -23.62 -37.63 18.06
CA ALA A 11 -22.61 -38.14 17.12
C ALA A 11 -22.92 -37.79 15.65
N ALA A 12 -24.20 -37.77 15.27
CA ALA A 12 -24.62 -37.39 13.92
C ALA A 12 -24.43 -35.87 13.63
N ALA A 13 -24.53 -35.01 14.65
CA ALA A 13 -24.36 -33.57 14.49
C ALA A 13 -22.90 -33.13 14.26
N ILE A 14 -21.92 -33.91 14.74
CA ILE A 14 -20.48 -33.62 14.56
C ILE A 14 -19.99 -34.04 13.16
N ALA A 15 -20.61 -35.04 12.53
CA ALA A 15 -20.25 -35.52 11.20
C ALA A 15 -20.71 -34.60 10.04
N ALA A 16 -21.49 -33.55 10.34
CA ALA A 16 -22.09 -32.66 9.35
C ALA A 16 -21.44 -31.27 9.29
N LEU A 17 -20.25 -31.06 9.85
CA LEU A 17 -19.49 -29.83 9.62
C LEU A 17 -18.73 -29.97 8.29
N PRO A 18 -19.18 -29.35 7.19
CA PRO A 18 -18.38 -29.31 5.97
C PRO A 18 -17.12 -28.51 6.28
N ALA A 19 -15.98 -29.20 6.31
CA ALA A 19 -14.65 -28.60 6.39
C ALA A 19 -14.26 -27.93 5.05
N CYS A 20 -15.17 -27.15 4.47
CA CYS A 20 -14.94 -26.35 3.27
C CYS A 20 -14.19 -25.06 3.64
N GLY A 21 -13.01 -25.20 4.24
CA GLY A 21 -12.03 -24.12 4.29
C GLY A 21 -11.29 -24.03 2.94
N PRO A 22 -10.65 -22.90 2.62
CA PRO A 22 -9.65 -22.87 1.55
C PRO A 22 -8.74 -24.08 1.70
N SER A 23 -8.62 -24.87 0.64
CA SER A 23 -7.60 -25.92 0.60
C SER A 23 -6.25 -25.25 0.88
N PHE A 24 -5.54 -25.72 1.90
CA PHE A 24 -4.19 -25.25 2.21
C PHE A 24 -3.27 -25.30 0.97
N GLU A 25 -3.54 -26.27 0.09
CA GLU A 25 -2.91 -26.42 -1.22
C GLU A 25 -3.07 -25.16 -2.10
N SER A 26 -4.27 -24.56 -2.13
CA SER A 26 -4.56 -23.38 -2.95
C SER A 26 -3.81 -22.14 -2.46
N LEU A 27 -3.70 -21.99 -1.13
CA LEU A 27 -2.91 -20.90 -0.54
C LEU A 27 -1.42 -21.10 -0.78
N HIS A 28 -0.93 -22.33 -0.65
CA HIS A 28 0.46 -22.66 -0.94
C HIS A 28 0.80 -22.41 -2.40
N GLU A 29 -0.02 -22.89 -3.34
CA GLU A 29 0.19 -22.66 -4.77
C GLU A 29 0.23 -21.16 -5.06
N SER A 30 -0.73 -20.39 -4.54
CA SER A 30 -0.74 -18.94 -4.71
C SER A 30 0.56 -18.29 -4.24
N ASN A 31 1.08 -18.70 -3.08
CA ASN A 31 2.34 -18.18 -2.54
C ASN A 31 3.52 -18.51 -3.46
N VAL A 32 3.62 -19.75 -3.94
CA VAL A 32 4.68 -20.16 -4.86
C VAL A 32 4.61 -19.36 -6.16
N ARG A 33 3.40 -19.13 -6.69
CA ARG A 33 3.19 -18.33 -7.91
C ARG A 33 3.55 -16.86 -7.69
N PHE A 34 3.23 -16.30 -6.52
CA PHE A 34 3.62 -14.94 -6.16
C PHE A 34 5.15 -14.80 -6.18
N GLU A 35 5.86 -15.66 -5.45
CA GLU A 35 7.33 -15.62 -5.39
C GLU A 35 7.97 -15.87 -6.75
N HIS A 36 7.34 -16.71 -7.59
CA HIS A 36 7.79 -16.92 -8.95
C HIS A 36 7.70 -15.64 -9.79
N CYS A 37 6.55 -14.95 -9.82
CA CYS A 37 6.43 -13.69 -10.56
C CYS A 37 7.35 -12.61 -9.99
N HIS A 38 7.46 -12.53 -8.66
CA HIS A 38 8.37 -11.61 -7.98
C HIS A 38 9.84 -11.84 -8.38
N ARG A 39 10.29 -13.10 -8.44
CA ARG A 39 11.65 -13.40 -8.92
C ARG A 39 11.87 -12.99 -10.38
N LEU A 40 10.87 -13.16 -11.26
CA LEU A 40 10.97 -12.78 -12.67
C LEU A 40 11.14 -11.27 -12.87
N ASP A 41 10.67 -10.44 -11.93
CA ASP A 41 10.88 -8.99 -11.98
C ASP A 41 12.35 -8.57 -11.88
N PHE A 42 13.20 -9.42 -11.33
CA PHE A 42 14.63 -9.14 -11.18
C PHE A 42 15.49 -9.82 -12.24
N ASP A 43 14.93 -10.66 -13.11
CA ASP A 43 15.69 -11.31 -14.19
C ASP A 43 15.69 -10.41 -15.45
N PRO A 44 16.83 -9.78 -15.81
CA PRO A 44 16.89 -8.85 -16.94
C PRO A 44 16.65 -9.53 -18.30
N ARG A 45 16.69 -10.87 -18.35
CA ARG A 45 16.41 -11.64 -19.58
C ARG A 45 14.91 -11.81 -19.85
N VAL A 46 14.06 -11.48 -18.87
CA VAL A 46 12.60 -11.64 -18.96
C VAL A 46 11.98 -10.32 -19.40
N THR A 47 11.29 -10.32 -20.53
CA THR A 47 10.62 -9.13 -21.10
C THR A 47 9.48 -8.63 -20.21
N ASN A 48 9.20 -7.32 -20.26
CA ASN A 48 8.09 -6.73 -19.49
C ASN A 48 6.74 -7.36 -19.85
N SER A 49 6.46 -7.66 -21.12
CA SER A 49 5.26 -8.41 -21.53
C SER A 49 5.09 -9.75 -20.79
N HIS A 50 6.19 -10.50 -20.57
CA HIS A 50 6.12 -11.77 -19.85
C HIS A 50 5.86 -11.56 -18.35
N ARG A 51 6.50 -10.55 -17.74
CA ARG A 51 6.25 -10.15 -16.35
C ARG A 51 4.79 -9.72 -16.16
N SER A 52 4.28 -8.88 -17.06
CA SER A 52 2.89 -8.40 -17.09
C SER A 52 1.91 -9.57 -17.17
N ARG A 53 2.19 -10.58 -18.00
CA ARG A 53 1.37 -11.78 -18.09
C ARG A 53 1.39 -12.58 -16.78
N CYS A 54 2.57 -12.80 -16.18
CA CYS A 54 2.70 -13.52 -14.91
C CYS A 54 1.84 -12.87 -13.83
N TRP A 55 1.99 -11.55 -13.65
CA TRP A 55 1.25 -10.81 -12.65
C TRP A 55 -0.25 -10.74 -12.93
N ASN A 56 -0.68 -10.62 -14.19
CA ASN A 56 -2.10 -10.66 -14.55
C ASN A 56 -2.73 -12.00 -14.19
N THR A 57 -2.07 -13.11 -14.51
CA THR A 57 -2.55 -14.44 -14.13
C THR A 57 -2.62 -14.60 -12.61
N TRP A 58 -1.60 -14.11 -11.89
CA TRP A 58 -1.59 -14.14 -10.43
C TRP A 58 -2.78 -13.37 -9.83
N VAL A 59 -2.97 -12.12 -10.24
CA VAL A 59 -4.07 -11.27 -9.75
C VAL A 59 -5.44 -11.82 -10.13
N GLY A 60 -5.58 -12.45 -11.30
CA GLY A 60 -6.86 -13.00 -11.76
C GLY A 60 -7.27 -14.31 -11.07
N THR A 61 -6.30 -15.11 -10.60
CA THR A 61 -6.57 -16.51 -10.21
C THR A 61 -6.22 -16.80 -8.76
N TYR A 62 -5.21 -16.12 -8.20
CA TYR A 62 -4.56 -16.54 -6.95
C TYR A 62 -4.74 -15.53 -5.79
N ILE A 63 -5.58 -14.51 -5.95
CA ILE A 63 -5.76 -13.47 -4.90
C ILE A 63 -6.55 -13.94 -3.67
N TYR A 64 -7.28 -15.05 -3.78
CA TYR A 64 -8.12 -15.52 -2.68
C TYR A 64 -7.26 -15.97 -1.49
N GLY A 65 -7.58 -15.43 -0.30
CA GLY A 65 -6.84 -15.72 0.93
C GLY A 65 -5.41 -15.13 0.98
N GLN A 66 -5.04 -14.27 0.05
CA GLN A 66 -3.79 -13.51 0.09
C GLN A 66 -3.92 -12.26 0.95
N THR A 67 -2.79 -11.78 1.45
CA THR A 67 -2.74 -10.56 2.25
C THR A 67 -2.93 -9.33 1.35
N SER A 68 -3.51 -8.26 1.92
CA SER A 68 -3.81 -7.02 1.19
C SER A 68 -2.56 -6.39 0.57
N ASP A 69 -1.42 -6.46 1.25
CA ASP A 69 -0.13 -5.95 0.78
C ASP A 69 0.34 -6.65 -0.50
N ARG A 70 0.21 -7.98 -0.59
CA ARG A 70 0.59 -8.74 -1.79
C ARG A 70 -0.30 -8.41 -2.99
N VAL A 71 -1.60 -8.29 -2.75
CA VAL A 71 -2.57 -7.91 -3.79
C VAL A 71 -2.29 -6.48 -4.28
N GLN A 72 -2.04 -5.55 -3.37
CA GLN A 72 -1.70 -4.17 -3.72
C GLN A 72 -0.36 -4.07 -4.46
N TYR A 73 0.65 -4.82 -4.02
CA TYR A 73 1.94 -4.92 -4.69
C TYR A 73 1.77 -5.38 -6.14
N ALA A 74 1.09 -6.50 -6.37
CA ALA A 74 0.90 -7.07 -7.70
C ALA A 74 0.13 -6.11 -8.64
N LYS A 75 -0.91 -5.44 -8.13
CA LYS A 75 -1.67 -4.43 -8.89
C LYS A 75 -0.83 -3.21 -9.24
N ARG A 76 -0.06 -2.68 -8.29
CA ARG A 76 0.86 -1.56 -8.55
C ARG A 76 1.90 -1.95 -9.60
N ARG A 77 2.45 -3.17 -9.49
CA ARG A 77 3.46 -3.68 -10.41
C ARG A 77 2.93 -3.82 -11.85
N LEU A 78 1.70 -4.31 -12.02
CA LEU A 78 1.02 -4.30 -13.33
C LEU A 78 0.91 -2.90 -13.92
N GLY A 79 0.59 -1.90 -13.10
CA GLY A 79 0.55 -0.50 -13.53
C GLY A 79 1.92 0.08 -13.90
N GLU A 80 3.01 -0.37 -13.28
CA GLU A 80 4.37 0.02 -13.65
C GLU A 80 4.79 -0.60 -14.98
N LEU A 81 4.57 -1.91 -15.15
CA LEU A 81 4.95 -2.63 -16.36
C LEU A 81 4.18 -2.17 -17.60
N GLY A 82 2.90 -1.83 -17.45
CA GLY A 82 2.10 -1.26 -18.54
C GLY A 82 2.59 0.12 -19.00
N ARG A 83 3.30 0.87 -18.15
CA ARG A 83 3.93 2.15 -18.54
C ARG A 83 5.26 1.95 -19.26
N THR A 84 6.00 0.89 -18.93
CA THR A 84 7.34 0.63 -19.50
C THR A 84 7.33 -0.16 -20.80
N ASP A 85 6.26 -0.89 -21.11
CA ASP A 85 6.10 -1.60 -22.39
C ASP A 85 6.15 -0.64 -23.60
N GLY A 86 5.83 0.65 -23.43
CA GLY A 86 6.00 1.69 -24.46
C GLY A 86 7.44 2.19 -24.64
N THR A 87 8.31 2.01 -23.64
CA THR A 87 9.70 2.53 -23.63
C THR A 87 10.75 1.45 -23.89
N ASP A 88 10.44 0.18 -23.61
CA ASP A 88 11.37 -0.95 -23.79
C ASP A 88 11.76 -1.17 -25.26
N SER A 89 10.87 -0.84 -26.19
CA SER A 89 11.13 -1.00 -27.62
C SER A 89 12.18 -0.02 -28.16
N LEU A 90 12.49 1.06 -27.43
CA LEU A 90 13.52 2.03 -27.81
C LEU A 90 14.86 1.79 -27.08
N LEU A 91 14.83 1.28 -25.84
CA LEU A 91 16.06 1.00 -25.08
C LEU A 91 16.69 -0.36 -25.40
N ALA A 92 15.93 -1.33 -25.91
CA ALA A 92 16.47 -2.62 -26.35
C ALA A 92 17.35 -2.52 -27.62
N ARG A 93 17.31 -1.40 -28.36
CA ARG A 93 18.14 -1.17 -29.57
C ARG A 93 19.50 -0.51 -29.28
N VAL A 94 19.76 -0.07 -28.05
CA VAL A 94 20.98 0.69 -27.70
C VAL A 94 22.11 -0.19 -27.13
N GLN A 95 21.84 -1.45 -26.79
CA GLN A 95 22.87 -2.32 -26.20
C GLN A 95 23.57 -3.14 -27.28
N HIS A 96 24.54 -2.51 -27.95
CA HIS A 96 25.91 -2.96 -28.24
C HIS A 96 26.58 -1.90 -29.15
N PRO A 97 27.71 -1.29 -28.73
CA PRO A 97 28.98 -2.01 -28.70
C PRO A 97 29.78 -1.86 -27.39
N LEU A 98 30.77 -2.75 -27.24
CA LEU A 98 31.79 -2.76 -26.20
C LEU A 98 32.47 -1.39 -26.04
N GLY A 99 32.57 -0.90 -24.80
CA GLY A 99 33.29 0.34 -24.48
C GLY A 99 33.42 0.56 -22.98
N SER A 100 34.56 0.14 -22.44
CA SER A 100 35.18 0.50 -21.15
C SER A 100 34.64 1.74 -20.42
N ALA A 101 34.11 1.56 -19.20
CA ALA A 101 34.47 2.33 -17.99
C ALA A 101 33.74 1.78 -16.76
N GLY A 102 34.48 1.38 -15.75
CA GLY A 102 33.97 0.66 -14.58
C GLY A 102 33.06 1.48 -13.66
N ARG A 103 32.03 0.81 -13.13
CA ARG A 103 31.54 1.02 -11.77
C ARG A 103 31.34 -0.35 -11.13
N LYS A 104 32.21 -0.71 -10.19
CA LYS A 104 31.95 -1.81 -9.25
C LYS A 104 30.73 -1.44 -8.42
N LEU A 105 29.55 -1.93 -8.79
CA LEU A 105 28.42 -2.01 -7.87
C LEU A 105 28.71 -3.20 -6.94
N LEU A 106 29.38 -2.93 -5.83
CA LEU A 106 29.43 -3.87 -4.71
C LEU A 106 28.02 -3.94 -4.13
N SER A 107 27.35 -5.06 -4.36
CA SER A 107 26.10 -5.37 -3.67
C SER A 107 26.40 -5.47 -2.17
N PRO A 108 25.64 -4.80 -1.28
CA PRO A 108 25.81 -4.93 0.16
C PRO A 108 25.55 -6.38 0.58
N ILE A 109 26.60 -7.07 1.06
CA ILE A 109 26.57 -8.45 1.55
C ILE A 109 26.38 -8.53 3.08
N ASP A 110 25.95 -7.45 3.72
CA ASP A 110 25.79 -7.40 5.18
C ASP A 110 24.45 -6.76 5.60
N SER A 111 23.60 -7.55 6.25
CA SER A 111 22.30 -7.12 6.79
C SER A 111 22.41 -6.25 8.04
N HIS A 112 23.60 -6.12 8.61
CA HIS A 112 23.90 -5.26 9.77
C HIS A 112 24.67 -3.99 9.39
N ALA A 113 24.91 -3.75 8.10
CA ALA A 113 25.49 -2.49 7.67
C ALA A 113 24.53 -1.33 7.99
N PRO A 114 24.99 -0.26 8.66
CA PRO A 114 24.16 0.93 8.88
C PRO A 114 23.72 1.50 7.52
N PRO A 115 22.49 2.02 7.41
CA PRO A 115 22.04 2.64 6.18
C PRO A 115 22.98 3.80 5.81
N PRO A 116 23.26 4.01 4.51
CA PRO A 116 24.10 5.12 4.09
C PRO A 116 23.48 6.44 4.56
N SER A 117 24.30 7.29 5.17
CA SER A 117 23.89 8.62 5.60
C SER A 117 23.39 9.42 4.41
N VAL A 118 22.14 9.85 4.46
CA VAL A 118 21.59 10.81 3.49
C VAL A 118 22.07 12.18 3.93
N GLU A 119 22.96 12.81 3.15
CA GLU A 119 23.29 14.22 3.36
C GLU A 119 22.03 15.07 3.10
N PRO A 120 21.72 16.05 3.98
CA PRO A 120 20.66 17.00 3.71
C PRO A 120 21.01 17.80 2.46
N ASN A 121 20.11 17.79 1.48
CA ASN A 121 20.23 18.59 0.28
C ASN A 121 20.22 20.09 0.69
N ALA A 122 21.40 20.70 0.70
CA ALA A 122 21.54 22.14 0.74
C ALA A 122 21.20 22.71 -0.64
N ALA A 123 20.53 23.87 -0.64
CA ALA A 123 20.11 24.67 -1.79
C ALA A 123 18.81 24.24 -2.50
N ALA A 124 17.70 24.66 -1.90
CA ALA A 124 16.70 25.40 -2.65
C ALA A 124 16.48 26.72 -1.91
N GLU A 125 17.28 27.73 -2.24
CA GLU A 125 16.95 29.13 -1.95
C GLU A 125 15.68 29.48 -2.73
N VAL A 126 14.60 29.77 -2.02
CA VAL A 126 13.44 30.46 -2.58
C VAL A 126 13.38 31.80 -1.87
N PRO A 127 13.47 32.93 -2.59
CA PRO A 127 13.41 34.25 -1.98
C PRO A 127 12.09 34.50 -1.26
N SER A 128 12.19 35.13 -0.08
CA SER A 128 11.09 35.76 0.64
C SER A 128 10.36 36.77 -0.23
N GLU A 129 9.03 36.68 -0.27
CA GLU A 129 8.17 37.84 -0.50
C GLU A 129 7.01 37.77 0.50
N GLU A 130 7.23 38.41 1.67
CA GLU A 130 6.21 39.04 2.49
C GLU A 130 5.68 40.26 1.70
N ALA A 131 4.44 40.71 1.69
CA ALA A 131 3.22 40.47 2.45
C ALA A 131 2.06 41.04 1.62
N GLN A 132 0.83 40.56 1.84
CA GLN A 132 -0.28 41.42 2.31
C GLN A 132 -1.59 40.62 2.45
N ILE A 133 -2.30 41.00 3.50
CA ILE A 133 -3.55 40.46 4.02
C ILE A 133 -4.69 41.12 3.24
N ASP A 134 -5.71 40.37 2.81
CA ASP A 134 -7.05 40.94 2.75
C ASP A 134 -8.11 39.94 3.22
N THR A 135 -9.07 40.52 3.92
CA THR A 135 -10.09 39.97 4.80
C THR A 135 -11.41 39.85 4.06
N GLY A 136 -12.08 38.71 4.25
CA GLY A 136 -13.54 38.60 4.07
C GLY A 136 -13.98 38.09 2.70
N GLN A 137 -14.79 37.04 2.69
CA GLN A 137 -16.25 37.16 2.59
C GLN A 137 -16.87 35.77 2.48
N SER A 138 -17.86 35.50 3.34
CA SER A 138 -18.86 34.47 3.11
C SER A 138 -19.58 34.76 1.79
N ASP A 139 -19.71 33.76 0.92
CA ASP A 139 -20.92 33.69 0.11
C ASP A 139 -21.31 32.24 -0.18
N THR A 140 -22.59 32.01 0.05
CA THR A 140 -23.38 30.85 -0.29
C THR A 140 -23.41 30.67 -1.80
N GLY A 141 -22.86 29.55 -2.28
CA GLY A 141 -22.93 29.16 -3.68
C GLY A 141 -23.30 27.69 -3.78
N ASP A 142 -24.59 27.42 -3.92
CA ASP A 142 -25.13 26.13 -4.33
C ASP A 142 -24.51 25.75 -5.68
N THR A 143 -23.58 24.81 -5.67
CA THR A 143 -23.25 24.01 -6.85
C THR A 143 -23.14 22.58 -6.38
N GLU A 144 -24.28 21.90 -6.40
CA GLU A 144 -24.42 20.46 -6.19
C GLU A 144 -23.56 19.74 -7.24
N PRO A 145 -22.43 19.12 -6.87
CA PRO A 145 -21.75 18.21 -7.76
C PRO A 145 -22.55 16.90 -7.67
N ASN A 146 -23.06 16.45 -8.82
CA ASN A 146 -23.77 15.19 -8.95
C ASN A 146 -22.78 14.04 -8.73
N VAL A 147 -22.52 13.73 -7.46
CA VAL A 147 -21.61 12.67 -7.02
C VAL A 147 -22.45 11.42 -6.75
N PRO A 148 -22.15 10.27 -7.39
CA PRO A 148 -22.86 9.03 -7.13
C PRO A 148 -22.78 8.67 -5.64
N PRO A 149 -23.83 8.08 -5.05
CA PRO A 149 -24.03 7.99 -3.59
C PRO A 149 -22.95 7.24 -2.79
N GLY A 150 -21.97 6.61 -3.45
CA GLY A 150 -20.82 5.95 -2.79
C GLY A 150 -19.57 6.82 -2.63
N ASP A 151 -19.42 7.90 -3.38
CA ASP A 151 -18.20 8.72 -3.39
C ASP A 151 -18.26 9.89 -2.38
N ALA A 152 -19.47 10.35 -2.03
CA ALA A 152 -19.67 11.38 -1.02
C ALA A 152 -19.22 10.93 0.38
N SER A 153 -19.43 9.65 0.71
CA SER A 153 -18.99 9.08 2.00
C SER A 153 -17.47 9.00 2.09
N ARG A 154 -16.79 8.56 1.01
CA ARG A 154 -15.32 8.50 0.94
C ARG A 154 -14.70 9.89 0.99
N ALA A 155 -15.26 10.85 0.27
CA ALA A 155 -14.81 12.24 0.31
C ALA A 155 -14.99 12.85 1.72
N ALA A 156 -16.08 12.53 2.42
CA ALA A 156 -16.29 12.98 3.80
C ALA A 156 -15.32 12.32 4.79
N GLU A 157 -15.00 11.04 4.61
CA GLU A 157 -14.00 10.31 5.39
C GLU A 157 -12.58 10.90 5.21
N ASP A 158 -12.22 11.22 3.96
CA ASP A 158 -10.93 11.84 3.62
C ASP A 158 -10.78 13.21 4.30
N LEU A 159 -11.80 14.06 4.21
CA LEU A 159 -11.84 15.37 4.87
C LEU A 159 -11.76 15.28 6.40
N CYS A 160 -12.34 14.22 6.99
CA CYS A 160 -12.25 13.98 8.43
C CYS A 160 -10.83 13.60 8.84
N SER A 161 -10.21 12.68 8.11
CA SER A 161 -8.84 12.22 8.39
C SER A 161 -7.81 13.36 8.26
N ASP A 162 -7.95 14.23 7.26
CA ASP A 162 -7.10 15.40 7.04
C ASP A 162 -7.20 16.40 8.20
N ARG A 163 -8.40 16.64 8.72
CA ARG A 163 -8.63 17.51 9.87
C ARG A 163 -7.93 16.96 11.12
N CYS A 164 -8.09 15.67 11.40
CA CYS A 164 -7.42 15.01 12.52
C CYS A 164 -5.89 15.08 12.37
N GLN A 165 -5.36 14.92 11.16
CA GLN A 165 -3.93 15.01 10.88
C GLN A 165 -3.38 16.42 11.11
N LYS A 166 -4.07 17.46 10.61
CA LYS A 166 -3.70 18.87 10.85
C LYS A 166 -3.68 19.22 12.34
N GLN A 167 -4.65 18.72 13.10
CA GLN A 167 -4.68 18.93 14.55
C GLN A 167 -3.51 18.24 15.25
N ARG A 168 -3.16 17.03 14.82
CA ARG A 168 -2.02 16.28 15.37
C ARG A 168 -0.69 16.97 15.06
N THR A 169 -0.48 17.46 13.84
CA THR A 169 0.76 18.16 13.47
C THR A 169 0.90 19.45 14.27
N SER A 170 -0.17 20.24 14.40
CA SER A 170 -0.20 21.44 15.25
C SER A 170 0.10 21.13 16.72
N CYS A 171 -0.47 20.07 17.28
CA CYS A 171 -0.18 19.62 18.65
C CYS A 171 1.28 19.17 18.81
N ARG A 172 1.86 18.54 17.78
CA ARG A 172 3.27 18.11 17.80
C ARG A 172 4.25 19.26 17.68
N THR A 173 3.90 20.33 16.97
CA THR A 173 4.75 21.52 16.88
C THR A 173 4.77 22.33 18.18
N SER A 174 3.71 22.24 19.00
CA SER A 174 3.62 22.95 20.27
C SER A 174 4.07 22.14 21.49
N CYS A 175 4.19 20.82 21.37
CA CYS A 175 4.75 20.00 22.45
C CYS A 175 6.28 20.06 22.42
N ALA A 176 6.90 20.56 23.50
CA ALA A 176 8.33 20.37 23.73
C ALA A 176 8.62 18.86 23.85
N SER A 177 9.79 18.42 23.40
CA SER A 177 10.24 17.01 23.31
C SER A 177 10.24 16.22 24.63
N ALA A 178 9.68 16.74 25.71
CA ALA A 178 9.45 16.01 26.94
C ALA A 178 8.39 14.92 26.70
N ASP A 179 8.78 13.67 26.95
CA ASP A 179 8.12 12.42 26.56
C ASP A 179 6.64 12.25 26.97
N GLY A 180 6.10 13.13 27.82
CA GLY A 180 4.72 13.12 28.29
C GLY A 180 3.77 13.99 27.46
N ALA A 181 4.17 15.19 27.06
CA ALA A 181 3.29 16.18 26.43
C ALA A 181 2.86 15.73 25.02
N CYS A 182 3.80 15.19 24.24
CA CYS A 182 3.51 14.70 22.89
C CYS A 182 2.69 13.38 22.88
N ARG A 183 2.60 12.64 24.00
CA ARG A 183 1.73 11.45 24.11
C ARG A 183 0.25 11.81 24.12
N ALA A 184 -0.12 12.98 24.65
CA ALA A 184 -1.49 13.47 24.63
C ALA A 184 -1.97 13.67 23.18
N CYS A 185 -1.15 14.30 22.33
CA CYS A 185 -1.44 14.46 20.90
C CYS A 185 -1.78 13.14 20.19
N GLY A 186 -1.11 12.03 20.58
CA GLY A 186 -1.39 10.70 20.03
C GLY A 186 -2.71 10.11 20.51
N LYS A 187 -3.10 10.36 21.77
CA LYS A 187 -4.42 9.94 22.31
C LYS A 187 -5.55 10.74 21.64
N ASP A 188 -5.36 12.05 21.49
CA ASP A 188 -6.36 12.93 20.88
C ASP A 188 -6.58 12.61 19.41
N TYR A 189 -5.49 12.37 18.65
CA TYR A 189 -5.58 11.91 17.27
C TYR A 189 -6.37 10.60 17.14
N ARG A 190 -6.10 9.59 17.98
CA ARG A 190 -6.87 8.33 17.99
C ARG A 190 -8.33 8.53 18.40
N GLY A 191 -8.61 9.48 19.29
CA GLY A 191 -9.98 9.88 19.62
C GLY A 191 -10.71 10.51 18.43
N CYS A 192 -10.02 11.38 17.70
CA CYS A 192 -10.52 12.03 16.48
C CYS A 192 -10.82 11.00 15.38
N MET A 193 -9.86 10.13 15.07
CA MET A 193 -10.00 9.11 14.02
C MET A 193 -11.15 8.12 14.28
N ARG A 194 -11.41 7.77 15.55
CA ARG A 194 -12.55 6.90 15.91
C ARG A 194 -13.92 7.53 15.61
N ARG A 195 -14.00 8.85 15.51
CA ARG A 195 -15.25 9.54 15.14
C ARG A 195 -15.42 9.68 13.63
N CYS A 196 -14.33 9.58 12.86
CA CYS A 196 -14.38 9.59 11.41
C CYS A 196 -14.94 8.29 10.83
N PHE A 197 -14.74 7.17 11.54
CA PHE A 197 -15.15 5.82 11.12
C PHE A 197 -15.97 5.16 12.25
N PRO A 198 -17.24 5.57 12.44
CA PRO A 198 -18.12 5.02 13.47
C PRO A 198 -18.50 3.56 13.22
#